data_AF-A0A2P5AXR0-F1
#
_entry.id   AF-A0A2P5AXR0-F1
#
_cell.length_a   1.000
_cell.length_b   1.000
_cell.length_c   1.000
_cell.angle_alpha   90.00
_cell.angle_beta   90.00
_cell.angle_gamma   90.00
#
_symmetry.space_group_name_H-M   'P 1'
#
loop_
_entity.id
_entity.type
_entity.pdbx_description
1 polymer ?
#
loop_
_entity_poly.entity_id
_entity_poly.type
_entity_poly.pdbx_seq_one_letter_code
_entity_poly.pdbx_strand_id
1 'polypeptide(L)'
;MSTLHRRKIAKRMKEVGDKLDEIANEHSKFHLRELVGYRRQIQGKEGCQTGSIVTQPQVYGREEDKERIVNFLVNDANNCKDISVYPIIGMGGIGKTILAQLIFNDGRVGENFELKL
;
A
#
# COMPACT_ATOMS: atom_id res chain seq x y z
N MET A 1 -11.81 27.83 47.54
CA MET A 1 -12.13 28.06 46.11
C MET A 1 -13.40 28.88 45.98
N SER A 2 -13.36 30.05 45.33
CA SER A 2 -14.48 30.99 45.27
C SER A 2 -15.65 30.45 44.42
N THR A 3 -16.88 30.63 44.91
CA THR A 3 -18.15 30.29 44.23
C THR A 3 -18.24 30.86 42.82
N LEU A 4 -17.61 32.02 42.61
CA LEU A 4 -17.51 32.73 41.35
C LEU A 4 -16.76 31.93 40.28
N HIS A 5 -15.71 31.19 40.66
CA HIS A 5 -14.95 30.34 39.75
C HIS A 5 -15.78 29.13 39.27
N ARG A 6 -16.54 28.50 40.18
CA ARG A 6 -17.46 27.39 39.84
C ARG A 6 -18.54 27.83 38.86
N ARG A 7 -19.12 29.01 39.07
CA ARG A 7 -20.13 29.58 38.17
C ARG A 7 -19.56 29.87 36.77
N LYS A 8 -18.33 30.37 36.69
CA LYS A 8 -17.62 30.61 35.41
C LYS A 8 -17.38 29.31 34.65
N ILE A 9 -16.97 28.24 35.34
CA ILE A 9 -16.80 26.91 34.73
C ILE A 9 -18.14 26.38 34.24
N ALA A 10 -19.20 26.43 35.05
CA ALA A 10 -20.53 25.95 34.66
C ALA A 10 -21.06 26.67 33.40
N LYS A 11 -20.86 27.99 33.30
CA LYS A 11 -21.23 28.76 32.10
C LYS A 11 -20.49 28.27 30.85
N ARG A 12 -19.17 28.06 30.96
CA ARG A 12 -18.35 27.55 29.85
C ARG A 12 -18.73 26.12 29.46
N MET A 13 -19.05 25.26 30.42
CA MET A 13 -19.52 23.91 30.14
C MET A 13 -20.82 23.93 29.35
N LYS A 14 -21.74 24.83 29.71
CA LYS A 14 -22.97 25.05 28.95
C LYS A 14 -22.70 25.51 27.52
N GLU A 15 -21.86 26.53 27.35
CA GLU A 15 -21.48 27.05 26.02
C GLU A 15 -20.82 25.97 25.12
N VAL A 16 -20.04 25.06 25.70
CA VAL A 16 -19.46 23.92 24.97
C VAL A 16 -20.54 22.89 24.61
N GLY A 17 -21.49 22.61 25.51
CA GLY A 17 -22.62 21.73 25.24
C GLY A 17 -23.47 22.23 24.06
N ASP A 18 -23.85 23.50 24.10
CA ASP A 18 -24.66 24.12 23.05
C ASP A 18 -23.97 24.04 21.67
N LYS A 19 -22.63 24.21 21.61
CA LYS A 19 -21.84 24.06 20.38
C LYS A 19 -21.74 22.62 19.88
N LEU A 20 -21.66 21.64 20.79
CA LEU A 20 -21.64 20.23 20.41
C LEU A 20 -22.99 19.80 19.82
N ASP A 21 -24.09 20.30 20.39
CA ASP A 21 -25.44 20.05 19.86
C ASP A 21 -25.63 20.67 18.47
N GLU A 22 -25.10 21.88 18.24
CA GLU A 22 -25.09 22.52 16.91
C GLU A 22 -24.35 21.64 15.89
N ILE A 23 -23.13 21.21 16.21
CA ILE A 23 -22.32 20.32 15.35
C ILE A 23 -23.04 18.99 15.09
N ALA A 24 -23.69 18.40 16.09
CA ALA A 24 -24.43 17.16 15.95
C ALA A 24 -25.64 17.31 15.00
N ASN A 25 -26.36 18.43 15.11
CA ASN A 25 -27.48 18.75 14.23
C ASN A 25 -27.03 19.00 12.79
N GLU A 26 -25.92 19.71 12.58
CA GLU A 26 -25.32 19.88 11.25
C GLU A 26 -24.86 18.55 10.67
N HIS A 27 -24.17 17.72 11.47
CA HIS A 27 -23.73 16.39 11.07
C HIS A 27 -24.90 15.51 10.60
N SER A 28 -26.01 15.53 11.33
CA SER A 28 -27.26 14.84 10.95
C SER A 28 -27.86 15.39 9.65
N LYS A 29 -27.91 16.72 9.49
CA LYS A 29 -28.45 17.38 8.30
C LYS A 29 -27.71 17.00 7.03
N PHE A 30 -26.39 16.90 7.10
CA PHE A 30 -25.55 16.52 5.96
C PHE A 30 -25.50 14.99 5.72
N HIS A 31 -26.27 14.19 6.49
CA HIS A 31 -26.26 12.73 6.42
C HIS A 31 -24.83 12.17 6.44
N LEU A 32 -23.93 12.84 7.17
CA LEU A 32 -22.54 12.41 7.28
C LEU A 32 -22.57 11.05 7.96
N ARG A 33 -22.24 10.01 7.19
CA ARG A 33 -22.22 8.65 7.72
C ARG A 33 -21.11 8.57 8.73
N GLU A 34 -21.47 8.49 10.00
CA GLU A 34 -20.52 8.19 11.05
C GLU A 34 -19.90 6.83 10.72
N LEU A 35 -18.61 6.82 10.37
CA LEU A 35 -17.83 5.61 10.15
C LEU A 35 -17.52 4.99 11.52
N VAL A 36 -18.56 4.69 12.31
CA VAL A 36 -18.44 3.95 13.56
C VAL A 36 -18.04 2.53 13.20
N GLY A 37 -16.84 2.14 13.62
CA GLY A 37 -16.50 0.72 13.65
C GLY A 37 -15.97 0.11 12.35
N TYR A 38 -15.34 0.88 11.48
CA TYR A 38 -14.16 0.33 10.81
C TYR A 38 -12.96 0.76 11.64
N ARG A 39 -12.49 -0.08 12.58
CA ARG A 39 -11.31 -0.89 12.22
C ARG A 39 -11.18 -0.84 10.71
N ARG A 40 -10.30 0.03 10.22
CA ARG A 40 -9.61 -0.31 9.00
C ARG A 40 -8.82 -1.61 9.40
N GLN A 41 -9.39 -2.82 9.59
CA GLN A 41 -9.83 -3.68 8.48
C GLN A 41 -9.87 -2.85 7.21
N ILE A 42 -8.65 -2.57 6.78
CA ILE A 42 -8.30 -2.18 5.44
C ILE A 42 -9.18 -3.06 4.57
N GLN A 43 -10.30 -2.50 4.10
CA GLN A 43 -10.95 -2.97 2.91
C GLN A 43 -9.81 -3.05 1.91
N GLY A 44 -9.40 -4.29 1.65
CA GLY A 44 -8.26 -4.62 0.85
C GLY A 44 -6.89 -4.66 1.55
N LYS A 45 -6.49 -5.86 1.97
CA LYS A 45 -5.17 -6.37 1.51
C LYS A 45 -4.98 -6.21 -0.02
N GLU A 46 -6.06 -5.95 -0.75
CA GLU A 46 -6.18 -5.56 -2.16
C GLU A 46 -5.60 -4.18 -2.51
N GLY A 47 -5.39 -3.26 -1.56
CA GLY A 47 -5.06 -1.85 -1.88
C GLY A 47 -3.69 -1.58 -2.51
N CYS A 48 -2.76 -2.54 -2.44
CA CYS A 48 -1.43 -2.44 -3.05
C CYS A 48 -1.05 -3.76 -3.74
N GLN A 49 -1.95 -4.36 -4.51
CA GLN A 49 -1.61 -5.49 -5.35
C GLN A 49 -0.92 -5.00 -6.63
N THR A 50 0.20 -5.63 -6.99
CA THR A 50 0.89 -5.37 -8.25
C THR A 50 0.79 -6.63 -9.11
N GLY A 51 0.28 -6.50 -10.33
CA GLY A 51 0.15 -7.61 -11.27
C GLY A 51 1.42 -7.81 -12.12
N SER A 52 1.40 -8.86 -12.95
CA SER A 52 2.44 -9.17 -13.93
C SER A 52 2.31 -8.38 -15.24
N ILE A 53 1.17 -7.74 -15.47
CA ILE A 53 0.91 -6.91 -16.67
C ILE A 53 1.89 -5.74 -16.70
N VAL A 54 2.69 -5.68 -17.77
CA VAL A 54 3.60 -4.56 -18.03
C VAL A 54 2.75 -3.33 -18.35
N THR A 55 2.68 -2.39 -17.39
CA THR A 55 1.91 -1.15 -17.56
C THR A 55 2.72 -0.07 -18.29
N GLN A 56 4.05 -0.23 -18.36
CA GLN A 56 4.98 0.76 -18.88
C GLN A 56 5.57 0.29 -20.21
N PRO A 57 5.34 0.98 -21.33
CA PRO A 57 5.79 0.51 -22.65
C PRO A 57 7.31 0.55 -22.82
N GLN A 58 8.01 1.41 -22.07
CA GLN A 58 9.48 1.47 -22.06
C GLN A 58 9.99 1.73 -20.64
N VAL A 59 11.06 1.02 -20.27
CA VAL A 59 11.80 1.19 -19.01
C VAL A 59 13.26 1.38 -19.38
N TYR A 60 13.92 2.39 -18.80
CA TYR A 60 15.30 2.73 -19.13
C TYR A 60 16.22 2.47 -17.93
N GLY A 61 17.51 2.22 -18.22
CA GLY A 61 18.55 2.09 -17.19
C GLY A 61 18.47 0.81 -16.35
N ARG A 62 17.59 -0.14 -16.72
CA ARG A 62 17.42 -1.43 -16.04
C ARG A 62 17.85 -2.63 -16.89
N GLU A 63 18.45 -2.39 -18.05
CA GLU A 63 18.85 -3.46 -18.97
C GLU A 63 19.89 -4.40 -18.36
N GLU A 64 20.92 -3.86 -17.70
CA GLU A 64 21.95 -4.66 -17.06
C GLU A 64 21.40 -5.47 -15.88
N ASP A 65 20.59 -4.83 -15.02
CA ASP A 65 19.94 -5.50 -13.89
C ASP A 65 19.05 -6.67 -14.38
N LYS A 66 18.22 -6.42 -15.40
CA LYS A 66 17.35 -7.43 -16.01
C LYS A 66 18.18 -8.59 -16.56
N GLU A 67 19.19 -8.29 -17.37
CA GLU A 67 20.02 -9.30 -18.04
C GLU A 67 20.76 -10.18 -17.02
N ARG A 68 21.29 -9.58 -15.96
CA ARG A 68 21.95 -10.30 -14.88
C ARG A 68 21.01 -11.29 -14.19
N ILE A 69 19.78 -10.86 -13.90
CA ILE A 69 18.82 -11.69 -13.18
C ILE A 69 18.27 -12.79 -14.09
N VAL A 70 17.96 -12.48 -15.35
CA VAL A 70 17.48 -13.49 -16.31
C VAL A 70 18.54 -14.57 -16.52
N ASN A 71 19.81 -14.20 -16.69
CA ASN A 71 20.88 -15.19 -16.84
C ASN A 71 21.04 -16.09 -15.60
N PHE A 72 20.91 -15.53 -14.40
CA PHE A 72 20.88 -16.33 -13.17
C PHE A 72 19.70 -17.31 -13.16
N LEU A 73 18.49 -16.84 -13.49
CA LEU A 73 17.28 -17.68 -13.49
C LEU A 73 17.33 -18.81 -14.51
N VAL A 74 17.90 -18.56 -15.69
CA VAL A 74 17.96 -19.53 -16.78
C VAL A 74 19.11 -20.53 -16.61
N ASN A 75 20.27 -20.08 -16.14
CA ASN A 75 21.48 -20.91 -16.15
C ASN A 75 21.84 -21.47 -14.77
N ASP A 76 21.66 -20.68 -13.70
CA ASP A 76 22.23 -21.00 -12.39
C ASP A 76 21.18 -21.54 -11.41
N ALA A 77 19.94 -21.06 -11.49
CA ALA A 77 18.89 -21.37 -10.52
C ALA A 77 18.54 -22.87 -10.46
N ASN A 78 18.65 -23.58 -11.58
CA ASN A 78 18.39 -25.02 -11.70
C ASN A 78 19.54 -25.91 -11.21
N ASN A 79 20.71 -25.33 -10.92
CA ASN A 79 21.89 -26.10 -10.48
C ASN A 79 21.89 -26.37 -8.97
N CYS A 80 20.95 -25.78 -8.22
CA CYS A 80 20.80 -26.01 -6.78
C CYS A 80 19.83 -27.16 -6.50
N LYS A 81 20.18 -28.02 -5.54
CA LYS A 81 19.26 -29.08 -5.06
C LYS A 81 18.10 -28.52 -4.23
N ASP A 82 18.26 -27.30 -3.72
CA ASP A 82 17.29 -26.57 -2.89
C ASP A 82 16.68 -25.39 -3.65
N ILE A 83 15.70 -24.72 -3.03
CA ILE A 83 15.01 -23.56 -3.62
C ILE A 83 15.98 -22.37 -3.78
N SER A 84 16.19 -21.93 -5.02
CA SER A 84 16.96 -20.74 -5.37
C SER A 84 16.14 -19.45 -5.21
N VAL A 85 16.71 -18.43 -4.58
CA VAL A 85 16.05 -17.11 -4.36
C VAL A 85 16.95 -15.96 -4.81
N TYR A 86 16.40 -15.04 -5.60
CA TYR A 86 17.08 -13.81 -6.01
C TYR A 86 16.38 -12.57 -5.43
N PRO A 87 16.85 -11.99 -4.31
CA PRO A 87 16.18 -10.86 -3.67
C PRO A 87 16.47 -9.52 -4.39
N ILE A 88 15.42 -8.74 -4.67
CA ILE A 88 15.54 -7.35 -5.16
C ILE A 88 15.34 -6.38 -3.99
N ILE A 89 16.42 -5.72 -3.56
CA ILE A 89 16.44 -4.85 -2.37
C ILE A 89 16.63 -3.39 -2.78
N GLY A 90 15.95 -2.47 -2.10
CA GLY A 90 16.12 -1.04 -2.32
C GLY A 90 15.00 -0.19 -1.70
N MET A 91 15.17 1.13 -1.71
CA MET A 91 14.19 2.08 -1.19
C MET A 91 12.84 2.03 -1.94
N GLY A 92 11.78 2.57 -1.33
CA GLY A 92 10.48 2.73 -1.98
C GLY A 92 10.56 3.61 -3.24
N GLY A 93 9.72 3.34 -4.24
CA GLY A 93 9.64 4.16 -5.47
C GLY A 93 10.77 3.95 -6.50
N ILE A 94 11.82 3.18 -6.19
CA ILE A 94 12.96 2.99 -7.11
C ILE A 94 12.68 2.09 -8.34
N GLY A 95 11.47 1.53 -8.43
CA GLY A 95 11.08 0.67 -9.55
C GLY A 95 11.39 -0.83 -9.39
N LYS A 96 11.48 -1.35 -8.15
CA LYS A 96 11.70 -2.80 -7.90
C LYS A 96 10.65 -3.68 -8.58
N THR A 97 9.37 -3.32 -8.42
CA THR A 97 8.26 -4.06 -9.02
C THR A 97 8.28 -3.99 -10.55
N ILE A 98 8.66 -2.84 -11.12
CA ILE A 98 8.84 -2.66 -12.56
C ILE A 98 9.90 -3.63 -13.08
N LEU A 99 11.05 -3.72 -12.40
CA LEU A 99 12.12 -4.66 -12.77
C LEU A 99 11.64 -6.12 -12.69
N ALA A 100 10.91 -6.50 -11.64
CA ALA A 100 10.34 -7.84 -11.52
C ALA A 100 9.36 -8.17 -12.67
N GLN A 101 8.53 -7.21 -13.08
CA GLN A 101 7.64 -7.36 -14.24
C GLN A 101 8.43 -7.56 -15.55
N LEU A 102 9.52 -6.83 -15.76
CA LEU A 102 10.36 -7.01 -16.96
C LEU A 102 10.98 -8.41 -17.02
N ILE A 103 11.48 -8.91 -15.90
CA ILE A 103 12.10 -10.24 -15.81
C ILE A 103 11.06 -11.34 -16.03
N PHE A 104 9.90 -11.24 -15.36
CA PHE A 104 8.82 -12.21 -15.49
C PHE A 104 8.30 -12.35 -16.93
N ASN A 105 8.25 -11.22 -17.66
CA ASN A 105 7.80 -11.18 -19.04
C ASN A 105 8.92 -11.42 -20.07
N ASP A 106 10.17 -11.63 -19.65
CA ASP A 106 11.25 -12.02 -20.57
C ASP A 106 10.95 -13.41 -21.17
N GLY A 107 11.09 -13.53 -22.48
CA GLY A 107 10.77 -14.76 -23.21
C GLY A 107 11.58 -15.96 -22.70
N ARG A 108 12.86 -15.74 -22.36
CA ARG A 108 13.76 -16.79 -21.86
C ARG A 108 13.30 -17.34 -20.51
N VAL A 109 12.73 -16.49 -19.66
CA VAL A 109 12.13 -16.93 -18.39
C VAL A 109 10.86 -17.73 -18.67
N GLY A 110 10.02 -17.28 -19.63
CA GLY A 110 8.82 -18.04 -20.00
C GLY A 110 9.09 -19.43 -20.57
N GLU A 111 10.22 -19.63 -21.24
CA GLU A 111 10.62 -20.95 -21.78
C GLU A 111 11.15 -21.90 -20.70
N ASN A 112 11.71 -21.38 -19.61
CA ASN A 112 12.32 -22.18 -18.54
C ASN A 112 11.39 -22.47 -17.36
N PHE A 113 10.25 -21.79 -17.28
CA PHE A 113 9.28 -21.94 -16.19
C PHE A 113 7.90 -22.29 -16.75
N GLU A 114 7.41 -23.49 -16.44
CA GLU A 114 6.14 -24.02 -16.97
C GLU A 114 4.90 -23.22 -16.52
N LEU A 115 4.97 -22.62 -15.32
CA LEU A 115 3.86 -21.91 -14.71
C LEU A 115 4.06 -20.38 -14.80
N LYS A 116 3.08 -19.70 -15.38
CA LYS A 116 2.89 -18.25 -15.27
C LYS A 116 1.55 -17.96 -14.60
N LEU A 117 1.58 -17.12 -13.58
CA LEU A 117 0.43 -16.67 -12.79
C LEU A 117 0.08 -15.21 -13.10
#